data_AF-A0A925SE47-F1
#
_entry.id   AF-A0A925SE47-F1
#
_cell.length_a   1.000
_cell.length_b   1.000
_cell.length_c   1.000
_cell.angle_alpha   90.00
_cell.angle_beta   90.00
_cell.angle_gamma   90.00
#
_symmetry.space_group_name_H-M   'P 1'
#
loop_
_entity.id
_entity.type
_entity.pdbx_description
1 polymer ?
#
loop_
_entity_poly.entity_id
_entity_poly.type
_entity_poly.pdbx_seq_one_letter_code
_entity_poly.pdbx_strand_id
1 'polypeptide(L)'
;LMGLSIGVHLLNILVIPCVALIIYFKKYKYSFLGLATAILISGAGIVLLLQLFIPGILDISKSLELFFVNELNLPIHSGLLSYIILLTGIITTGLIYSYRKQMHKFHLALLCLTFMLIGYTSYVATIIRASTNIPINQGAPDTTFSLLNYLNREQYGSRPILYGANFGSVATDFKERNTYIALNGKYIKSQLNPDVKYDQNTIGLFPRMHSKDPDHVESYKSWIKFEGQKVQVKDDEGQVGHTTIPTFQEQTSFFVKYQLGFMYLRYFMWNFSGRQNDIQGSGTVLNGNWQSGISSIDQHIAGPQKNLPKDVKNNKARNFYYFLPLLLGLSGMLFQYQNDRKNFLVTALLFFLMSIALVIYLNEVPNTPRERDYVYVGSFYAFSIWIGLGVLFIYSSLQKLINEKIASVAAIAISLLAAPVLLLAQNYDDHDRSGRYAARDMARNYLESCEKDAILFTHADNDTYPLWYCQEVEGIRKDVRVVVMPYLQAEWYIAQLQQKVYENEALK
;
A
#
# COMPACT_ATOMS: atom_id res chain seq x y z
N LEU A 1 -19.54 -7.48 -0.69
CA LEU A 1 -18.12 -7.84 -0.51
C LEU A 1 -17.20 -6.74 -1.03
N MET A 2 -17.11 -6.50 -2.35
CA MET A 2 -16.21 -5.46 -2.89
C MET A 2 -16.34 -4.09 -2.21
N GLY A 3 -17.55 -3.55 -2.05
CA GLY A 3 -17.74 -2.28 -1.34
C GLY A 3 -17.14 -2.26 0.08
N LEU A 4 -17.41 -3.31 0.87
CA LEU A 4 -16.87 -3.45 2.23
C LEU A 4 -15.34 -3.57 2.21
N SER A 5 -14.81 -4.40 1.33
CA SER A 5 -13.36 -4.62 1.19
C SER A 5 -12.62 -3.34 0.81
N ILE A 6 -13.21 -2.46 -0.01
CA ILE A 6 -12.62 -1.16 -0.39
C ILE A 6 -12.52 -0.24 0.82
N GLY A 7 -13.56 -0.20 1.65
CA GLY A 7 -13.56 0.60 2.88
C GLY A 7 -12.56 0.13 3.94
N VAL A 8 -12.20 -1.16 3.93
CA VAL A 8 -11.11 -1.71 4.75
C VAL A 8 -9.73 -1.45 4.13
N HIS A 9 -9.57 -1.74 2.83
CA HIS A 9 -8.29 -1.55 2.14
C HIS A 9 -8.46 -1.39 0.61
N LEU A 10 -7.91 -0.32 0.04
CA LEU A 10 -8.06 0.02 -1.38
C LEU A 10 -7.45 -0.99 -2.36
N LEU A 11 -6.43 -1.76 -1.95
CA LEU A 11 -5.79 -2.78 -2.81
C LEU A 11 -6.79 -3.83 -3.31
N ASN A 12 -7.89 -4.07 -2.58
CA ASN A 12 -8.93 -5.00 -2.98
C ASN A 12 -9.59 -4.64 -4.32
N ILE A 13 -9.51 -3.38 -4.74
CA ILE A 13 -10.01 -2.89 -6.04
C ILE A 13 -9.32 -3.60 -7.22
N LEU A 14 -8.08 -4.06 -7.05
CA LEU A 14 -7.32 -4.76 -8.09
C LEU A 14 -7.90 -6.12 -8.47
N VAL A 15 -8.89 -6.64 -7.72
CA VAL A 15 -9.62 -7.88 -8.07
C VAL A 15 -10.67 -7.64 -9.17
N ILE A 16 -11.11 -6.39 -9.39
CA ILE A 16 -12.17 -6.05 -10.35
C ILE A 16 -11.86 -6.55 -11.77
N PRO A 17 -10.65 -6.36 -12.34
CA PRO A 17 -10.31 -6.89 -13.67
C PRO A 17 -10.38 -8.41 -13.75
N CYS A 18 -9.98 -9.12 -12.69
CA CYS A 18 -10.09 -10.58 -12.63
C CYS A 18 -11.56 -11.03 -12.65
N VAL A 19 -12.43 -10.37 -11.88
CA VAL A 19 -13.87 -10.65 -11.89
C VAL A 19 -14.49 -10.32 -13.26
N ALA A 20 -14.08 -9.22 -13.88
CA ALA A 20 -14.51 -8.87 -15.24
C ALA A 20 -14.10 -9.94 -16.26
N LEU A 21 -12.89 -10.49 -16.15
CA LEU A 21 -12.45 -11.61 -16.99
C LEU A 21 -13.27 -12.88 -16.75
N ILE A 22 -13.59 -13.21 -15.50
CA ILE A 22 -14.47 -14.35 -15.19
C ILE A 22 -15.85 -14.17 -15.84
N ILE A 23 -16.44 -12.98 -15.75
CA ILE A 23 -17.71 -12.65 -16.39
C ILE A 23 -17.58 -12.76 -17.92
N TYR A 24 -16.51 -12.23 -18.49
CA TYR A 24 -16.23 -12.29 -19.92
C TYR A 24 -16.18 -13.74 -20.41
N PHE A 25 -15.39 -14.60 -19.76
CA PHE A 25 -15.26 -16.00 -20.16
C PHE A 25 -16.52 -16.85 -19.96
N LYS A 26 -17.41 -16.45 -19.03
CA LYS A 26 -18.71 -17.11 -18.82
C LYS A 26 -19.77 -16.68 -19.83
N LYS A 27 -19.75 -15.42 -20.27
CA LYS A 27 -20.81 -14.84 -21.12
C LYS A 27 -20.45 -14.74 -22.60
N TYR A 28 -19.17 -14.68 -22.92
CA TYR A 28 -18.68 -14.42 -24.27
C TYR A 28 -17.69 -15.48 -24.73
N LYS A 29 -17.61 -15.68 -26.05
CA LYS A 29 -16.57 -16.51 -26.66
C LYS A 29 -15.24 -15.76 -26.62
N TYR A 30 -14.15 -16.50 -26.45
CA TYR A 30 -12.81 -15.94 -26.41
C TYR A 30 -12.44 -15.24 -27.73
N SER A 31 -11.96 -14.02 -27.61
CA SER A 31 -11.27 -13.26 -28.64
C SER A 31 -10.24 -12.35 -27.95
N PHE A 32 -9.11 -12.10 -28.61
CA PHE A 32 -8.08 -11.22 -28.06
C PHE A 32 -8.61 -9.79 -27.82
N LEU A 33 -9.39 -9.27 -28.77
CA LEU A 33 -10.05 -7.97 -28.63
C LEU A 33 -11.06 -7.95 -27.48
N GLY A 34 -11.84 -9.03 -27.29
CA GLY A 34 -12.78 -9.16 -26.18
C GLY A 34 -12.09 -9.20 -24.82
N LEU A 35 -10.96 -9.92 -24.73
CA LEU A 35 -10.11 -9.94 -23.55
C LEU A 35 -9.54 -8.54 -23.24
N ALA A 36 -8.93 -7.89 -24.23
CA ALA A 36 -8.34 -6.57 -24.08
C ALA A 36 -9.37 -5.51 -23.67
N THR A 37 -10.54 -5.52 -24.30
CA THR A 37 -11.66 -4.62 -23.95
C THR A 37 -12.18 -4.86 -22.54
N ALA A 38 -12.30 -6.12 -22.09
CA ALA A 38 -12.70 -6.42 -20.71
C ALA A 38 -11.68 -5.89 -19.68
N ILE A 39 -10.38 -6.03 -19.94
CA ILE A 39 -9.31 -5.50 -19.08
C ILE A 39 -9.32 -3.97 -19.08
N LEU A 40 -9.46 -3.34 -20.25
CA LEU A 40 -9.46 -1.88 -20.37
C LEU A 40 -10.69 -1.26 -19.69
N ILE A 41 -11.89 -1.81 -19.90
CA ILE A 41 -13.12 -1.32 -19.27
C ILE A 41 -13.07 -1.48 -17.75
N SER A 42 -12.60 -2.63 -17.26
CA SER A 42 -12.47 -2.85 -15.82
C SER A 42 -11.38 -1.97 -15.18
N GLY A 43 -10.25 -1.78 -15.87
CA GLY A 43 -9.20 -0.84 -15.45
C GLY A 43 -9.68 0.61 -15.42
N ALA A 44 -10.42 1.06 -16.44
CA ALA A 44 -11.08 2.37 -16.43
C ALA A 44 -12.09 2.49 -15.28
N GLY A 45 -12.82 1.41 -14.98
CA GLY A 45 -13.69 1.32 -13.81
C GLY A 45 -12.94 1.51 -12.49
N ILE A 46 -11.73 0.95 -12.34
CA ILE A 46 -10.87 1.19 -11.17
C ILE A 46 -10.49 2.67 -11.06
N VAL A 47 -10.03 3.27 -12.15
CA VAL A 47 -9.63 4.69 -12.16
C VAL A 47 -10.82 5.57 -11.81
N LEU A 48 -12.01 5.30 -12.36
CA LEU A 48 -13.24 5.99 -12.03
C LEU A 48 -13.61 5.82 -10.54
N LEU A 49 -13.47 4.62 -9.98
CA LEU A 49 -13.73 4.41 -8.56
C LEU A 49 -12.76 5.19 -7.66
N LEU A 50 -11.47 5.19 -7.99
CA LEU A 50 -10.44 5.88 -7.22
C LEU A 50 -10.53 7.40 -7.32
N GLN A 51 -10.80 7.94 -8.51
CA GLN A 51 -10.76 9.38 -8.79
C GLN A 51 -12.12 10.06 -8.59
N LEU A 52 -13.22 9.34 -8.85
CA LEU A 52 -14.57 9.92 -8.80
C LEU A 52 -15.37 9.39 -7.61
N PHE A 53 -15.41 8.08 -7.39
CA PHE A 53 -16.33 7.51 -6.39
C PHE A 53 -15.84 7.76 -4.95
N ILE A 54 -14.61 7.36 -4.63
CA ILE A 54 -14.07 7.46 -3.27
C ILE A 54 -14.02 8.93 -2.79
N PRO A 55 -13.32 9.85 -3.47
CA PRO A 55 -13.28 11.25 -3.03
C PRO A 55 -14.60 11.98 -3.35
N GLY A 56 -15.17 11.76 -4.52
CA GLY A 56 -16.23 12.61 -5.06
C GLY A 56 -17.60 12.39 -4.42
N ILE A 57 -17.89 11.21 -3.86
CA ILE A 57 -19.19 10.99 -3.22
C ILE A 57 -19.36 11.89 -1.98
N LEU A 58 -18.31 12.01 -1.18
CA LEU A 58 -18.32 12.89 -0.01
C LEU A 58 -18.00 14.34 -0.35
N ASP A 59 -17.37 14.63 -1.50
CA ASP A 59 -17.07 16.00 -1.90
C ASP A 59 -18.33 16.88 -2.04
N ILE A 60 -19.43 16.30 -2.52
CA ILE A 60 -20.75 16.97 -2.61
C ILE A 60 -21.25 17.42 -1.22
N SER A 61 -20.90 16.68 -0.17
CA SER A 61 -21.30 17.02 1.20
C SER A 61 -20.63 18.29 1.72
N LYS A 62 -19.49 18.72 1.17
CA LYS A 62 -18.77 19.94 1.60
C LYS A 62 -19.62 21.20 1.46
N SER A 63 -20.26 21.38 0.31
CA SER A 63 -21.07 22.57 0.02
C SER A 63 -22.30 22.63 0.92
N LEU A 64 -22.93 21.48 1.17
CA LEU A 64 -24.04 21.38 2.11
C LEU A 64 -23.58 21.64 3.54
N GLU A 65 -22.43 21.10 3.93
CA GLU A 65 -21.85 21.33 5.25
C GLU A 65 -21.57 22.81 5.51
N LEU A 66 -20.92 23.51 4.57
CA LEU A 66 -20.67 24.95 4.68
C LEU A 66 -21.97 25.76 4.73
N PHE A 67 -22.94 25.44 3.86
CA PHE A 67 -24.21 26.16 3.84
C PHE A 67 -24.98 25.99 5.16
N PHE A 68 -25.14 24.76 5.65
CA PHE A 68 -25.90 24.51 6.87
C PHE A 68 -25.20 25.08 8.11
N VAL A 69 -23.86 24.95 8.21
CA VAL A 69 -23.13 25.36 9.41
C VAL A 69 -22.82 26.86 9.40
N ASN A 70 -22.28 27.41 8.30
CA ASN A 70 -21.84 28.80 8.28
C ASN A 70 -22.98 29.79 7.95
N GLU A 71 -23.88 29.44 7.01
CA GLU A 71 -24.98 30.33 6.61
C GLU A 71 -26.22 30.17 7.50
N LEU A 72 -26.65 28.92 7.77
CA LEU A 72 -27.83 28.64 8.60
C LEU A 72 -27.52 28.54 10.11
N ASN A 73 -26.25 28.62 10.50
CA ASN A 73 -25.79 28.50 11.90
C ASN A 73 -26.24 27.20 12.60
N LEU A 74 -26.36 26.10 11.85
CA LEU A 74 -26.67 24.79 12.41
C LEU A 74 -25.41 24.09 12.95
N PRO A 75 -25.56 23.08 13.84
CA PRO A 75 -24.41 22.34 14.36
C PRO A 75 -23.58 21.66 13.27
N ILE A 76 -22.29 21.46 13.55
CA ILE A 76 -21.39 20.64 12.73
C ILE A 76 -22.05 19.28 12.45
N HIS A 77 -21.84 18.75 11.24
CA HIS A 77 -22.48 17.56 10.66
C HIS A 77 -23.88 17.74 10.09
N SER A 78 -24.53 18.89 10.27
CA SER A 78 -25.89 19.09 9.75
C SER A 78 -25.95 18.95 8.23
N GLY A 79 -24.94 19.40 7.48
CA GLY A 79 -24.90 19.25 6.04
C GLY A 79 -24.56 17.83 5.60
N LEU A 80 -23.65 17.15 6.30
CA LEU A 80 -23.35 15.73 6.08
C LEU A 80 -24.58 14.84 6.31
N LEU A 81 -25.31 15.04 7.41
CA LEU A 81 -26.54 14.28 7.71
C LEU A 81 -27.61 14.54 6.65
N SER A 82 -27.79 15.80 6.26
CA SER A 82 -28.71 16.19 5.19
C SER A 82 -28.33 15.53 3.85
N TYR A 83 -27.04 15.52 3.52
CA TYR A 83 -26.50 14.82 2.35
C TYR A 83 -26.83 13.32 2.37
N ILE A 84 -26.60 12.64 3.50
CA ILE A 84 -26.87 11.20 3.66
C ILE A 84 -28.37 10.91 3.47
N ILE A 85 -29.25 11.73 4.05
CA ILE A 85 -30.71 11.59 3.90
C ILE A 85 -31.12 11.77 2.44
N LEU A 86 -30.64 12.83 1.79
CA LEU A 86 -30.94 13.11 0.37
C LEU A 86 -30.44 11.98 -0.54
N LEU A 87 -29.20 11.54 -0.36
CA LEU A 87 -28.61 10.45 -1.13
C LEU A 87 -29.41 9.15 -0.96
N THR A 88 -29.78 8.82 0.28
CA THR A 88 -30.60 7.64 0.59
C THR A 88 -31.97 7.73 -0.06
N GLY A 89 -32.61 8.90 -0.01
CA GLY A 89 -33.90 9.16 -0.66
C GLY A 89 -33.84 9.03 -2.18
N ILE A 90 -32.80 9.59 -2.81
CA ILE A 90 -32.58 9.51 -4.26
C ILE A 90 -32.37 8.06 -4.70
N ILE A 91 -31.51 7.31 -4.01
CA ILE A 91 -31.21 5.91 -4.34
C ILE A 91 -32.45 5.03 -4.14
N THR A 92 -33.15 5.20 -3.02
CA THR A 92 -34.37 4.43 -2.72
C THR A 92 -35.45 4.68 -3.77
N THR A 93 -35.68 5.95 -4.11
CA THR A 93 -36.64 6.32 -5.16
C THR A 93 -36.20 5.78 -6.52
N GLY A 94 -34.92 5.85 -6.86
CA GLY A 94 -34.35 5.27 -8.08
C GLY A 94 -34.52 3.75 -8.16
N LEU A 95 -34.32 3.04 -7.05
CA LEU A 95 -34.51 1.58 -6.96
C LEU A 95 -35.98 1.21 -7.16
N ILE A 96 -36.90 1.91 -6.49
CA ILE A 96 -38.35 1.70 -6.66
C ILE A 96 -38.78 2.01 -8.09
N TYR A 97 -38.34 3.13 -8.65
CA TYR A 97 -38.67 3.54 -10.02
C TYR A 97 -38.16 2.54 -11.06
N SER A 98 -36.88 2.17 -10.97
CA SER A 98 -36.24 1.22 -11.88
C SER A 98 -36.88 -0.17 -11.83
N TYR A 99 -37.32 -0.61 -10.64
CA TYR A 99 -38.07 -1.85 -10.47
C TYR A 99 -39.46 -1.77 -11.12
N ARG A 100 -40.23 -0.72 -10.81
CA ARG A 100 -41.60 -0.53 -11.36
C ARG A 100 -41.62 -0.40 -12.88
N LYS A 101 -40.59 0.22 -13.47
CA LYS A 101 -40.42 0.38 -14.92
C LYS A 101 -39.71 -0.79 -15.59
N GLN A 102 -39.39 -1.87 -14.86
CA GLN A 102 -38.67 -3.05 -15.36
C GLN A 102 -37.34 -2.72 -16.05
N MET A 103 -36.65 -1.67 -15.59
CA MET A 103 -35.36 -1.23 -16.14
C MET A 103 -34.21 -2.07 -15.57
N HIS A 104 -34.14 -3.36 -15.92
CA HIS A 104 -33.24 -4.33 -15.27
C HIS A 104 -31.77 -3.91 -15.17
N LYS A 105 -31.20 -3.34 -16.25
CA LYS A 105 -29.79 -2.88 -16.26
C LYS A 105 -29.56 -1.70 -15.31
N PHE A 106 -30.50 -0.75 -15.29
CA PHE A 106 -30.42 0.41 -14.41
C PHE A 106 -30.65 0.03 -12.95
N HIS A 107 -31.61 -0.87 -12.69
CA HIS A 107 -31.85 -1.42 -11.37
C HIS A 107 -30.62 -2.15 -10.82
N LEU A 108 -29.98 -2.99 -11.64
CA LEU A 108 -28.73 -3.65 -11.28
C LEU A 108 -27.61 -2.65 -10.98
N ALA A 109 -27.45 -1.60 -11.80
CA ALA A 109 -26.47 -0.55 -11.55
C ALA A 109 -26.69 0.16 -10.21
N LEU A 110 -27.95 0.49 -9.89
CA LEU A 110 -28.32 1.09 -8.60
C LEU A 110 -28.09 0.14 -7.43
N LEU A 111 -28.36 -1.16 -7.58
CA LEU A 111 -28.03 -2.15 -6.55
C LEU A 111 -26.52 -2.24 -6.32
N CYS A 112 -25.71 -2.30 -7.39
CA CYS A 112 -24.25 -2.26 -7.28
C CYS A 112 -23.78 -1.00 -6.54
N LEU A 113 -24.30 0.17 -6.91
CA LEU A 113 -24.01 1.44 -6.22
C LEU A 113 -24.40 1.39 -4.74
N THR A 114 -25.58 0.86 -4.43
CA THR A 114 -26.08 0.71 -3.05
C THR A 114 -25.15 -0.17 -2.22
N PHE A 115 -24.74 -1.33 -2.74
CA PHE A 115 -23.80 -2.21 -2.03
C PHE A 115 -22.39 -1.60 -1.89
N MET A 116 -21.95 -0.78 -2.85
CA MET A 116 -20.70 -0.02 -2.70
C MET A 116 -20.83 1.02 -1.58
N LEU A 117 -21.93 1.77 -1.53
CA LEU A 117 -22.22 2.76 -0.50
C LEU A 117 -22.35 2.16 0.90
N ILE A 118 -23.08 1.04 1.04
CA ILE A 118 -23.13 0.29 2.29
C ILE A 118 -21.71 -0.11 2.71
N GLY A 119 -20.88 -0.56 1.78
CA GLY A 119 -19.47 -0.84 2.06
C GLY A 119 -18.68 0.37 2.56
N TYR A 120 -18.93 1.53 1.96
CA TYR A 120 -18.31 2.80 2.31
C TYR A 120 -18.67 3.30 3.71
N THR A 121 -19.80 2.84 4.28
CA THR A 121 -20.17 3.16 5.67
C THR A 121 -19.17 2.66 6.71
N SER A 122 -18.23 1.77 6.34
CA SER A 122 -17.11 1.39 7.22
C SER A 122 -16.25 2.59 7.66
N TYR A 123 -16.18 3.67 6.88
CA TYR A 123 -15.50 4.92 7.27
C TYR A 123 -16.22 5.68 8.40
N VAL A 124 -17.50 5.38 8.67
CA VAL A 124 -18.23 5.98 9.80
C VAL A 124 -17.55 5.63 11.13
N ALA A 125 -16.97 4.43 11.25
CA ALA A 125 -16.22 4.03 12.43
C ALA A 125 -15.04 4.97 12.71
N THR A 126 -14.38 5.46 11.65
CA THR A 126 -13.26 6.43 11.76
C THR A 126 -13.74 7.77 12.32
N ILE A 127 -14.87 8.29 11.82
CA ILE A 127 -15.45 9.56 12.31
C ILE A 127 -15.86 9.41 13.76
N ILE A 128 -16.67 8.39 14.09
CA ILE A 128 -17.18 8.16 15.45
C ILE A 128 -16.00 8.06 16.43
N ARG A 129 -14.97 7.28 16.07
CA ARG A 129 -13.76 7.14 16.88
C ARG A 129 -13.07 8.50 17.07
N ALA A 130 -12.88 9.28 16.01
CA ALA A 130 -12.21 10.57 16.07
C ALA A 130 -13.00 11.59 16.93
N SER A 131 -14.34 11.60 16.83
CA SER A 131 -15.22 12.51 17.58
C SER A 131 -15.21 12.27 19.10
N THR A 132 -14.67 11.15 19.57
CA THR A 132 -14.50 10.87 21.01
C THR A 132 -13.22 11.46 21.60
N ASN A 133 -12.46 12.26 20.84
CA ASN A 133 -11.22 12.92 21.26
C ASN A 133 -10.22 11.96 21.91
N ILE A 134 -10.04 10.79 21.27
CA ILE A 134 -9.08 9.79 21.76
C ILE A 134 -7.64 10.34 21.76
N PRO A 135 -6.78 9.84 22.65
CA PRO A 135 -5.37 10.24 22.73
C PRO A 135 -4.60 10.08 21.42
N ILE A 136 -4.96 9.08 20.60
CA ILE A 136 -4.31 8.78 19.32
C ILE A 136 -5.30 9.07 18.18
N ASN A 137 -5.31 10.31 17.69
CA ASN A 137 -6.30 10.80 16.71
C ASN A 137 -5.63 11.43 15.47
N GLN A 138 -4.80 10.66 14.75
CA GLN A 138 -4.03 11.18 13.61
C GLN A 138 -4.93 11.81 12.54
N GLY A 139 -4.67 13.08 12.25
CA GLY A 139 -5.42 13.87 11.27
C GLY A 139 -6.82 14.31 11.72
N ALA A 140 -7.24 13.96 12.94
CA ALA A 140 -8.54 14.25 13.53
C ALA A 140 -9.70 14.23 12.50
N PRO A 141 -10.02 13.07 11.89
CA PRO A 141 -11.06 12.96 10.85
C PRO A 141 -12.47 12.95 11.44
N ASP A 142 -12.74 13.85 12.38
CA ASP A 142 -13.99 13.98 13.13
C ASP A 142 -15.01 14.89 12.46
N THR A 143 -14.62 15.67 11.43
CA THR A 143 -15.50 16.53 10.62
C THR A 143 -15.55 16.12 9.15
N THR A 144 -16.52 16.64 8.40
CA THR A 144 -16.67 16.36 6.96
C THR A 144 -15.41 16.70 6.16
N PHE A 145 -14.79 17.86 6.45
CA PHE A 145 -13.58 18.30 5.76
C PHE A 145 -12.34 17.53 6.20
N SER A 146 -12.15 17.30 7.50
CA SER A 146 -11.02 16.51 8.00
C SER A 146 -11.06 15.06 7.49
N LEU A 147 -12.26 14.45 7.42
CA LEU A 147 -12.44 13.12 6.83
C LEU A 147 -12.08 13.12 5.34
N LEU A 148 -12.48 14.13 4.58
CA LEU A 148 -12.12 14.24 3.16
C LEU A 148 -10.62 14.42 2.98
N ASN A 149 -9.97 15.24 3.80
CA ASN A 149 -8.51 15.39 3.79
C ASN A 149 -7.81 14.05 4.13
N TYR A 150 -8.35 13.29 5.08
CA TYR A 150 -7.87 11.96 5.45
C TYR A 150 -8.00 10.95 4.29
N LEU A 151 -9.17 10.87 3.66
CA LEU A 151 -9.46 9.97 2.54
C LEU A 151 -8.61 10.30 1.30
N ASN A 152 -8.43 11.60 1.02
CA ASN A 152 -7.58 12.09 -0.06
C ASN A 152 -6.10 12.00 0.26
N ARG A 153 -5.73 11.66 1.51
CA ARG A 153 -4.34 11.55 1.96
C ARG A 153 -3.58 12.87 1.77
N GLU A 154 -4.24 14.01 2.02
CA GLU A 154 -3.69 15.37 1.75
C GLU A 154 -2.39 15.67 2.51
N GLN A 155 -2.15 14.99 3.63
CA GLN A 155 -0.90 15.07 4.37
C GLN A 155 0.32 14.52 3.60
N TYR A 156 0.08 13.72 2.55
CA TYR A 156 1.11 13.13 1.71
C TYR A 156 1.19 13.86 0.36
N GLY A 157 2.40 14.04 -0.15
CA GLY A 157 2.63 14.55 -1.50
C GLY A 157 2.18 13.57 -2.60
N SER A 158 2.03 14.08 -3.81
CA SER A 158 1.77 13.27 -5.00
C SER A 158 3.05 12.64 -5.54
N ARG A 159 2.90 11.53 -6.26
CA ARG A 159 4.00 10.86 -6.97
C ARG A 159 3.63 10.72 -8.43
N PRO A 160 4.55 11.01 -9.35
CA PRO A 160 4.27 10.85 -10.76
C PRO A 160 4.27 9.36 -11.13
N ILE A 161 3.30 8.92 -11.94
CA ILE A 161 3.13 7.51 -12.33
C ILE A 161 3.50 7.32 -13.80
N LEU A 162 2.70 7.81 -14.75
CA LEU A 162 2.96 7.62 -16.18
C LEU A 162 3.67 8.82 -16.82
N TYR A 163 3.49 10.01 -16.26
CA TYR A 163 4.07 11.25 -16.74
C TYR A 163 4.23 12.22 -15.57
N GLY A 164 5.32 12.98 -15.53
CA GLY A 164 5.53 14.00 -14.49
C GLY A 164 7.00 14.28 -14.17
N ALA A 165 7.23 14.85 -13.00
CA ALA A 165 8.53 15.33 -12.56
C ALA A 165 9.53 14.21 -12.22
N ASN A 166 10.81 14.51 -12.40
CA ASN A 166 11.95 13.75 -11.90
C ASN A 166 12.76 14.63 -10.92
N PHE A 167 13.83 14.09 -10.34
CA PHE A 167 14.64 14.85 -9.38
C PHE A 167 15.27 16.13 -9.95
N GLY A 168 15.50 16.18 -11.27
CA GLY A 168 16.06 17.35 -11.97
C GLY A 168 15.00 18.35 -12.43
N SER A 169 13.71 18.10 -12.18
CA SER A 169 12.63 18.99 -12.61
C SER A 169 12.59 20.30 -11.82
N VAL A 170 12.44 21.42 -12.53
CA VAL A 170 12.41 22.76 -11.91
C VAL A 170 10.96 23.17 -11.71
N ALA A 171 10.63 23.63 -10.49
CA ALA A 171 9.30 24.16 -10.19
C ALA A 171 9.18 25.57 -10.77
N THR A 172 8.03 25.90 -11.37
CA THR A 172 7.79 27.19 -12.04
C THR A 172 6.63 27.97 -11.44
N ASP A 173 5.71 27.29 -10.74
CA ASP A 173 4.52 27.90 -10.15
C ASP A 173 3.96 26.98 -9.05
N PHE A 174 3.30 27.57 -8.06
CA PHE A 174 2.66 26.87 -6.95
C PHE A 174 1.18 27.26 -6.93
N LYS A 175 0.31 26.31 -7.23
CA LYS A 175 -1.13 26.53 -7.16
C LYS A 175 -1.61 26.27 -5.74
N GLU A 176 -2.02 27.33 -5.06
CA GLU A 176 -2.60 27.26 -3.73
C GLU A 176 -3.84 26.34 -3.69
N ARG A 177 -3.93 25.56 -2.61
CA ARG A 177 -5.06 24.68 -2.32
C ARG A 177 -5.59 25.01 -0.94
N ASN A 178 -6.91 25.04 -0.81
CA ASN A 178 -7.58 25.38 0.44
C ASN A 178 -8.52 24.25 0.88
N THR A 179 -8.64 24.09 2.19
CA THR A 179 -9.61 23.25 2.88
C THR A 179 -10.29 24.09 3.97
N TYR A 180 -11.12 23.44 4.80
CA TYR A 180 -11.75 24.08 5.94
C TYR A 180 -11.52 23.24 7.20
N ILE A 181 -11.36 23.92 8.32
CA ILE A 181 -11.25 23.33 9.65
C ILE A 181 -12.40 23.84 10.51
N ALA A 182 -12.92 22.99 11.40
CA ALA A 182 -13.95 23.40 12.33
C ALA A 182 -13.31 24.04 13.58
N LEU A 183 -13.67 25.29 13.84
CA LEU A 183 -13.24 26.05 15.02
C LEU A 183 -14.45 26.78 15.60
N ASN A 184 -14.68 26.63 16.91
CA ASN A 184 -15.78 27.28 17.63
C ASN A 184 -17.16 27.06 16.98
N GLY A 185 -17.41 25.85 16.47
CA GLY A 185 -18.69 25.49 15.84
C GLY A 185 -18.87 25.98 14.40
N LYS A 186 -17.86 26.61 13.77
CA LYS A 186 -17.90 27.10 12.39
C LYS A 186 -16.72 26.62 11.57
N TYR A 187 -16.87 26.58 10.25
CA TYR A 187 -15.77 26.24 9.35
C TYR A 187 -14.99 27.47 8.91
N ILE A 188 -13.68 27.45 9.13
CA ILE A 188 -12.73 28.51 8.74
C ILE A 188 -11.80 27.94 7.67
N LYS A 189 -11.40 28.78 6.71
CA LYS A 189 -10.46 28.38 5.65
C LYS A 189 -9.09 28.04 6.26
N SER A 190 -8.52 26.93 5.79
CA SER A 190 -7.15 26.51 6.08
C SER A 190 -6.46 26.12 4.76
N GLN A 191 -5.13 26.15 4.73
CA GLN A 191 -4.35 25.87 3.53
C GLN A 191 -3.90 24.41 3.49
N LEU A 192 -3.96 23.81 2.29
CA LEU A 192 -3.37 22.51 2.01
C LEU A 192 -2.01 22.71 1.32
N ASN A 193 -1.23 21.63 1.24
CA ASN A 193 -0.02 21.61 0.43
C ASN A 193 -0.34 22.04 -1.02
N PRO A 194 0.41 23.01 -1.58
CA PRO A 194 0.14 23.52 -2.92
C PRO A 194 0.46 22.49 -4.00
N ASP A 195 -0.24 22.55 -5.12
CA ASP A 195 0.14 21.79 -6.31
C ASP A 195 1.32 22.47 -6.99
N VAL A 196 2.43 21.74 -7.13
CA VAL A 196 3.64 22.23 -7.79
C VAL A 196 3.53 22.04 -9.29
N LYS A 197 3.64 23.13 -10.06
CA LYS A 197 3.86 23.06 -11.51
C LYS A 197 5.34 23.06 -11.82
N TYR A 198 5.72 22.29 -12.82
CA TYR A 198 7.10 22.13 -13.26
C TYR A 198 7.29 22.63 -14.69
N ASP A 199 8.53 23.02 -15.02
CA ASP A 199 8.93 23.35 -16.39
C ASP A 199 8.70 22.14 -17.30
N GLN A 200 7.96 22.35 -18.39
CA GLN A 200 7.58 21.34 -19.38
C GLN A 200 8.79 20.63 -20.02
N ASN A 201 9.93 21.32 -20.12
CA ASN A 201 11.16 20.73 -20.65
C ASN A 201 11.81 19.72 -19.68
N THR A 202 11.44 19.78 -18.40
CA THR A 202 12.08 18.99 -17.35
C THR A 202 11.23 17.82 -16.85
N ILE A 203 9.98 17.72 -17.28
CA ILE A 203 9.08 16.60 -16.98
C ILE A 203 9.10 15.60 -18.14
N GLY A 204 8.71 14.35 -17.88
CA GLY A 204 8.79 13.32 -18.91
C GLY A 204 7.90 12.11 -18.65
N LEU A 205 7.94 11.19 -19.62
CA LEU A 205 7.24 9.91 -19.55
C LEU A 205 7.95 8.97 -18.57
N PHE A 206 7.14 8.23 -17.81
CA PHE A 206 7.54 7.18 -16.90
C PHE A 206 8.67 7.59 -15.92
N PRO A 207 8.50 8.68 -15.14
CA PRO A 207 9.51 9.10 -14.18
C PRO A 207 9.57 8.13 -13.00
N ARG A 208 10.74 7.55 -12.73
CA ARG A 208 10.99 6.59 -11.64
C ARG A 208 11.92 7.17 -10.57
N MET A 209 12.82 8.05 -10.98
CA MET A 209 13.74 8.82 -10.15
C MET A 209 13.15 10.21 -9.87
N HIS A 210 12.11 10.25 -9.04
CA HIS A 210 11.29 11.46 -8.82
C HIS A 210 11.61 12.25 -7.55
N SER A 211 12.20 11.60 -6.54
CA SER A 211 12.50 12.30 -5.29
C SER A 211 13.67 13.26 -5.46
N LYS A 212 13.52 14.48 -4.93
CA LYS A 212 14.57 15.51 -4.88
C LYS A 212 15.46 15.45 -3.64
N ASP A 213 15.17 14.53 -2.72
CA ASP A 213 15.98 14.32 -1.53
C ASP A 213 17.42 13.95 -1.93
N PRO A 214 18.46 14.64 -1.44
CA PRO A 214 19.85 14.35 -1.78
C PRO A 214 20.23 12.87 -1.60
N ASP A 215 19.77 12.22 -0.53
CA ASP A 215 20.09 10.82 -0.24
C ASP A 215 19.46 9.87 -1.28
N HIS A 216 18.24 10.20 -1.72
CA HIS A 216 17.59 9.45 -2.78
C HIS A 216 18.28 9.68 -4.12
N VAL A 217 18.72 10.91 -4.41
CA VAL A 217 19.42 11.25 -5.66
C VAL A 217 20.74 10.51 -5.77
N GLU A 218 21.52 10.43 -4.68
CA GLU A 218 22.74 9.64 -4.66
C GLU A 218 22.47 8.16 -4.87
N SER A 219 21.45 7.62 -4.20
CA SER A 219 21.10 6.21 -4.35
C SER A 219 20.55 5.88 -5.75
N TYR A 220 19.76 6.76 -6.36
CA TYR A 220 19.35 6.60 -7.76
C TYR A 220 20.58 6.40 -8.66
N LYS A 221 21.60 7.25 -8.50
CA LYS A 221 22.85 7.19 -9.26
C LYS A 221 23.73 5.99 -8.90
N SER A 222 23.58 5.37 -7.72
CA SER A 222 24.31 4.15 -7.40
C SER A 222 23.71 2.89 -8.04
N TRP A 223 22.40 2.89 -8.31
CA TRP A 223 21.70 1.76 -8.92
C TRP A 223 21.87 1.66 -10.43
N ILE A 224 22.20 2.77 -11.10
CA ILE A 224 22.37 2.85 -12.55
C ILE A 224 23.67 3.57 -12.91
N LYS A 225 24.14 3.39 -14.15
CA LYS A 225 25.17 4.28 -14.69
C LYS A 225 24.46 5.56 -15.14
N PHE A 226 24.53 6.60 -14.33
CA PHE A 226 23.86 7.87 -14.59
C PHE A 226 24.77 8.83 -15.36
N GLU A 227 24.31 9.25 -16.54
CA GLU A 227 24.91 10.28 -17.38
C GLU A 227 24.01 11.53 -17.42
N GLY A 228 22.70 11.32 -17.48
CA GLY A 228 21.69 12.36 -17.54
C GLY A 228 21.69 13.14 -18.85
N GLN A 229 20.63 13.92 -19.06
CA GLN A 229 20.47 14.84 -20.17
C GLN A 229 20.42 16.28 -19.63
N LYS A 230 21.30 17.14 -20.14
CA LYS A 230 21.26 18.58 -19.84
C LYS A 230 20.12 19.23 -20.61
N VAL A 231 19.28 19.95 -19.89
CA VAL A 231 18.12 20.67 -20.43
C VAL A 231 18.18 22.11 -19.98
N GLN A 232 17.84 23.02 -20.90
CA GLN A 232 17.72 24.45 -20.61
C GLN A 232 16.43 24.72 -19.84
N VAL A 233 16.56 25.52 -18.78
CA VAL A 233 15.45 25.93 -17.92
C VAL A 233 15.54 27.43 -17.72
N LYS A 234 14.39 28.08 -17.58
CA LYS A 234 14.35 29.47 -17.12
C LYS A 234 14.06 29.46 -15.63
N ASP A 235 14.84 30.21 -14.87
CA ASP A 235 14.51 30.47 -13.46
C ASP A 235 13.38 31.50 -13.34
N ASP A 236 12.93 31.73 -12.11
CA ASP A 236 11.84 32.67 -11.78
C ASP A 236 12.19 34.12 -12.15
N GLU A 237 13.48 34.44 -12.35
CA GLU A 237 13.99 35.75 -12.77
C GLU A 237 14.18 35.85 -14.30
N GLY A 238 13.89 34.78 -15.04
CA GLY A 238 14.00 34.70 -16.50
C GLY A 238 15.40 34.44 -17.03
N GLN A 239 16.38 34.14 -16.17
CA GLN A 239 17.73 33.75 -16.58
C GLN A 239 17.73 32.30 -17.08
N VAL A 240 18.53 32.05 -18.12
CA VAL A 240 18.65 30.71 -18.72
C VAL A 240 19.68 29.90 -17.92
N GLY A 241 19.19 28.97 -17.12
CA GLY A 241 19.97 27.95 -16.44
C GLY A 241 19.99 26.61 -17.18
N HIS A 242 20.78 25.67 -16.67
CA HIS A 242 20.77 24.28 -17.11
C HIS A 242 20.53 23.35 -15.93
N THR A 243 19.61 22.41 -16.09
CA THR A 243 19.42 21.29 -15.16
C THR A 243 19.77 19.98 -15.86
N THR A 244 20.12 18.95 -15.08
CA THR A 244 20.34 17.60 -15.59
C THR A 244 19.19 16.71 -15.17
N ILE A 245 18.44 16.20 -16.14
CA ILE A 245 17.33 15.26 -15.91
C ILE A 245 17.72 13.85 -16.33
N PRO A 246 17.12 12.80 -15.76
CA PRO A 246 17.32 11.44 -16.25
C PRO A 246 16.63 11.20 -17.59
N THR A 247 17.32 10.49 -18.47
CA THR A 247 16.76 10.00 -19.74
C THR A 247 15.73 8.88 -19.52
N PHE A 248 14.87 8.62 -20.50
CA PHE A 248 13.91 7.52 -20.44
C PHE A 248 14.59 6.14 -20.22
N GLN A 249 15.77 5.94 -20.82
CA GLN A 249 16.53 4.70 -20.66
C GLN A 249 17.04 4.54 -19.22
N GLU A 250 17.52 5.62 -18.60
CA GLU A 250 17.96 5.60 -17.20
C GLU A 250 16.79 5.36 -16.25
N GLN A 251 15.65 6.01 -16.48
CA GLN A 251 14.41 5.75 -15.73
C GLN A 251 14.00 4.28 -15.81
N THR A 252 14.03 3.71 -17.02
CA THR A 252 13.71 2.30 -17.26
C THR A 252 14.73 1.36 -16.61
N SER A 253 16.02 1.71 -16.68
CA SER A 253 17.11 0.95 -16.05
C SER A 253 16.93 0.90 -14.53
N PHE A 254 16.55 2.03 -13.91
CA PHE A 254 16.25 2.10 -12.49
C PHE A 254 15.01 1.26 -12.13
N PHE A 255 13.94 1.35 -12.93
CA PHE A 255 12.75 0.50 -12.75
C PHE A 255 13.09 -0.99 -12.78
N VAL A 256 13.87 -1.44 -13.77
CA VAL A 256 14.20 -2.87 -13.90
C VAL A 256 15.13 -3.33 -12.76
N LYS A 257 16.20 -2.58 -12.47
CA LYS A 257 17.20 -3.00 -11.49
C LYS A 257 16.71 -2.86 -10.04
N TYR A 258 16.22 -1.68 -9.69
CA TYR A 258 15.82 -1.39 -8.32
C TYR A 258 14.37 -1.82 -8.08
N GLN A 259 13.40 -1.27 -8.81
CA GLN A 259 11.99 -1.46 -8.44
C GLN A 259 11.46 -2.88 -8.75
N LEU A 260 11.81 -3.45 -9.90
CA LEU A 260 11.44 -4.83 -10.24
C LEU A 260 12.42 -5.86 -9.66
N GLY A 261 13.72 -5.63 -9.80
CA GLY A 261 14.75 -6.57 -9.35
C GLY A 261 14.89 -6.59 -7.83
N PHE A 262 15.40 -5.48 -7.29
CA PHE A 262 15.72 -5.39 -5.86
C PHE A 262 14.48 -5.30 -4.95
N MET A 263 13.44 -4.56 -5.32
CA MET A 263 12.24 -4.47 -4.49
C MET A 263 11.35 -5.68 -4.72
N TYR A 264 10.78 -5.87 -5.91
CA TYR A 264 9.82 -6.95 -6.09
C TYR A 264 10.44 -8.37 -6.13
N LEU A 265 11.35 -8.64 -7.06
CA LEU A 265 11.84 -10.00 -7.33
C LEU A 265 12.62 -10.55 -6.14
N ARG A 266 13.41 -9.73 -5.44
CA ARG A 266 14.09 -10.13 -4.19
C ARG A 266 13.10 -10.65 -3.14
N TYR A 267 12.03 -9.91 -2.84
CA TYR A 267 11.01 -10.37 -1.89
C TYR A 267 10.23 -11.58 -2.39
N PHE A 268 9.96 -11.65 -3.68
CA PHE A 268 9.36 -12.84 -4.29
C PHE A 268 10.25 -14.08 -4.04
N MET A 269 11.56 -13.94 -4.24
CA MET A 269 12.53 -15.00 -3.98
C MET A 269 12.70 -15.31 -2.49
N TRP A 270 12.56 -14.34 -1.59
CA TRP A 270 12.51 -14.60 -0.13
C TRP A 270 11.44 -15.63 0.23
N ASN A 271 10.28 -15.57 -0.43
CA ASN A 271 9.14 -16.42 -0.12
C ASN A 271 9.24 -17.81 -0.78
N PHE A 272 9.92 -17.93 -1.93
CA PHE A 272 9.89 -19.17 -2.73
C PHE A 272 11.24 -19.84 -2.96
N SER A 273 12.34 -19.19 -2.58
CA SER A 273 13.70 -19.75 -2.64
C SER A 273 14.43 -19.71 -1.29
N GLY A 274 14.17 -18.69 -0.47
CA GLY A 274 14.74 -18.53 0.86
C GLY A 274 15.37 -17.15 1.08
N ARG A 275 15.84 -16.88 2.30
CA ARG A 275 16.21 -15.54 2.78
C ARG A 275 17.61 -15.52 3.38
N GLN A 276 18.37 -14.46 3.12
CA GLN A 276 19.72 -14.28 3.67
C GLN A 276 19.71 -13.97 5.16
N ASN A 277 18.93 -12.96 5.57
CA ASN A 277 18.81 -12.48 6.95
C ASN A 277 17.62 -11.51 7.08
N ASP A 278 17.34 -11.11 8.32
CA ASP A 278 16.29 -10.16 8.72
C ASP A 278 16.73 -8.68 8.71
N ILE A 279 17.95 -8.41 8.27
CA ILE A 279 18.52 -7.06 8.19
C ILE A 279 18.10 -6.42 6.88
N GLN A 280 17.70 -5.14 6.94
CA GLN A 280 17.33 -4.39 5.75
C GLN A 280 18.47 -4.35 4.73
N GLY A 281 18.15 -4.71 3.49
CA GLY A 281 19.06 -4.60 2.36
C GLY A 281 19.14 -3.17 1.80
N SER A 282 20.34 -2.76 1.40
CA SER A 282 20.61 -1.50 0.68
C SER A 282 21.15 -1.73 -0.73
N GLY A 283 21.01 -2.96 -1.27
CA GLY A 283 21.62 -3.38 -2.53
C GLY A 283 23.04 -3.95 -2.40
N THR A 284 23.54 -4.07 -1.18
CA THR A 284 24.81 -4.74 -0.90
C THR A 284 24.65 -6.26 -0.84
N VAL A 285 25.75 -6.99 -1.02
CA VAL A 285 25.77 -8.46 -0.92
C VAL A 285 25.59 -8.98 0.52
N LEU A 286 25.73 -8.11 1.52
CA LEU A 286 25.80 -8.51 2.93
C LEU A 286 24.43 -8.71 3.58
N ASN A 287 23.42 -7.94 3.17
CA ASN A 287 22.14 -7.89 3.87
C ASN A 287 20.95 -7.87 2.93
N GLY A 288 19.87 -8.48 3.40
CA GLY A 288 18.57 -8.44 2.76
C GLY A 288 18.46 -9.22 1.44
N ASN A 289 19.45 -9.99 1.01
CA ASN A 289 19.29 -10.78 -0.22
C ASN A 289 18.45 -12.04 -0.01
N TRP A 290 18.07 -12.69 -1.10
CA TRP A 290 17.51 -14.04 -1.05
C TRP A 290 18.63 -15.07 -1.13
N GLN A 291 18.41 -16.26 -0.59
CA GLN A 291 19.34 -17.39 -0.69
C GLN A 291 18.59 -18.68 -0.85
N SER A 292 19.13 -19.60 -1.64
CA SER A 292 18.49 -20.87 -1.96
C SER A 292 18.94 -22.03 -1.09
N GLY A 293 20.15 -21.99 -0.55
CA GLY A 293 20.84 -23.13 0.04
C GLY A 293 21.77 -23.85 -0.96
N ILE A 294 21.80 -23.43 -2.22
CA ILE A 294 22.68 -23.97 -3.26
C ILE A 294 23.90 -23.05 -3.39
N SER A 295 25.05 -23.48 -2.84
CA SER A 295 26.23 -22.61 -2.67
C SER A 295 26.74 -21.96 -3.96
N SER A 296 26.67 -22.65 -5.12
CA SER A 296 27.11 -22.10 -6.40
C SER A 296 26.25 -20.93 -6.88
N ILE A 297 24.96 -20.92 -6.53
CA ILE A 297 24.03 -19.85 -6.87
C ILE A 297 24.15 -18.74 -5.82
N ASP A 298 24.10 -19.10 -4.54
CA ASP A 298 24.08 -18.15 -3.43
C ASP A 298 25.36 -17.29 -3.38
N GLN A 299 26.50 -17.81 -3.82
CA GLN A 299 27.75 -17.05 -3.87
C GLN A 299 27.68 -15.81 -4.77
N HIS A 300 26.89 -15.86 -5.84
CA HIS A 300 26.71 -14.73 -6.77
C HIS A 300 25.76 -13.66 -6.24
N ILE A 301 24.90 -14.01 -5.29
CA ILE A 301 23.84 -13.15 -4.76
C ILE A 301 24.28 -12.50 -3.45
N ALA A 302 24.81 -13.31 -2.54
CA ALA A 302 25.10 -12.95 -1.15
C ALA A 302 26.59 -13.04 -0.81
N GLY A 303 27.46 -13.18 -1.82
CA GLY A 303 28.89 -13.37 -1.64
C GLY A 303 29.26 -14.75 -1.09
N PRO A 304 30.55 -15.01 -0.78
CA PRO A 304 31.03 -16.30 -0.32
C PRO A 304 30.27 -16.83 0.90
N GLN A 305 29.70 -18.03 0.79
CA GLN A 305 28.92 -18.68 1.86
C GLN A 305 29.73 -19.64 2.74
N LYS A 306 31.05 -19.66 2.56
CA LYS A 306 32.00 -20.44 3.37
C LYS A 306 32.63 -19.53 4.42
N ASN A 307 32.93 -20.09 5.60
CA ASN A 307 33.60 -19.37 6.70
C ASN A 307 32.89 -18.09 7.16
N LEU A 308 31.56 -18.10 7.17
CA LEU A 308 30.77 -16.98 7.68
C LEU A 308 30.98 -16.80 9.19
N PRO A 309 30.97 -15.55 9.69
CA PRO A 309 30.89 -15.26 11.12
C PRO A 309 29.72 -15.98 11.79
N LYS A 310 29.88 -16.34 13.08
CA LYS A 310 28.87 -17.12 13.81
C LYS A 310 27.49 -16.45 13.81
N ASP A 311 27.44 -15.14 13.99
CA ASP A 311 26.18 -14.39 14.07
C ASP A 311 25.43 -14.37 12.74
N VAL A 312 26.15 -14.29 11.62
CA VAL A 312 25.56 -14.35 10.28
C VAL A 312 25.10 -15.77 9.95
N LYS A 313 25.93 -16.77 10.29
CA LYS A 313 25.63 -18.18 10.02
C LYS A 313 24.41 -18.67 10.81
N ASN A 314 24.27 -18.19 12.04
CA ASN A 314 23.22 -18.59 12.97
C ASN A 314 22.06 -17.56 13.05
N ASN A 315 22.00 -16.60 12.12
CA ASN A 315 20.86 -15.70 12.03
C ASN A 315 19.60 -16.54 11.78
N LYS A 316 18.57 -16.38 12.62
CA LYS A 316 17.35 -17.19 12.56
C LYS A 316 16.59 -17.04 11.24
N ALA A 317 16.65 -15.87 10.61
CA ALA A 317 15.98 -15.59 9.35
C ALA A 317 16.80 -16.03 8.11
N ARG A 318 17.87 -16.81 8.31
CA ARG A 318 18.67 -17.39 7.24
C ARG A 318 18.07 -18.73 6.81
N ASN A 319 17.17 -18.66 5.84
CA ASN A 319 16.26 -19.75 5.48
C ASN A 319 16.55 -20.27 4.07
N PHE A 320 16.48 -21.60 3.86
CA PHE A 320 16.77 -22.23 2.57
C PHE A 320 15.66 -23.13 2.09
N TYR A 321 15.10 -22.82 0.90
CA TYR A 321 14.02 -23.61 0.32
C TYR A 321 14.44 -24.39 -0.93
N TYR A 322 15.70 -24.26 -1.37
CA TYR A 322 16.27 -24.99 -2.51
C TYR A 322 15.46 -24.87 -3.80
N PHE A 323 14.77 -23.74 -3.97
CA PHE A 323 13.80 -23.48 -5.05
C PHE A 323 12.61 -24.43 -5.12
N LEU A 324 12.40 -25.32 -4.13
CA LEU A 324 11.34 -26.32 -4.18
C LEU A 324 9.94 -25.71 -4.25
N PRO A 325 9.57 -24.70 -3.43
CA PRO A 325 8.29 -24.01 -3.56
C PRO A 325 8.16 -23.28 -4.90
N LEU A 326 9.23 -22.62 -5.36
CA LEU A 326 9.26 -21.92 -6.65
C LEU A 326 8.98 -22.89 -7.81
N LEU A 327 9.71 -24.00 -7.89
CA LEU A 327 9.58 -25.00 -8.94
C LEU A 327 8.21 -25.68 -8.93
N LEU A 328 7.66 -25.95 -7.75
CA LEU A 328 6.30 -26.46 -7.59
C LEU A 328 5.26 -25.46 -8.13
N GLY A 329 5.42 -24.17 -7.83
CA GLY A 329 4.58 -23.11 -8.39
C GLY A 329 4.69 -22.98 -9.91
N LEU A 330 5.90 -22.99 -10.46
CA LEU A 330 6.11 -22.96 -11.91
C LEU A 330 5.49 -24.19 -12.61
N SER A 331 5.58 -25.36 -11.98
CA SER A 331 4.94 -26.59 -12.49
C SER A 331 3.42 -26.47 -12.52
N GLY A 332 2.81 -25.90 -11.47
CA GLY A 332 1.38 -25.66 -11.43
C GLY A 332 0.91 -24.57 -12.39
N MET A 333 1.75 -23.57 -12.66
CA MET A 333 1.53 -22.56 -13.70
C MET A 333 1.45 -23.22 -15.08
N LEU A 334 2.41 -24.10 -15.40
CA LEU A 334 2.41 -24.88 -16.64
C LEU A 334 1.19 -25.81 -16.73
N PHE A 335 0.85 -26.49 -15.64
CA PHE A 335 -0.32 -27.36 -15.58
C PHE A 335 -1.62 -26.59 -15.84
N GLN A 336 -1.82 -25.44 -15.20
CA GLN A 336 -3.01 -24.62 -15.41
C GLN A 336 -3.07 -24.10 -16.85
N TYR A 337 -1.94 -23.65 -17.42
CA TYR A 337 -1.90 -23.17 -18.80
C TYR A 337 -2.28 -24.27 -19.82
N GLN A 338 -1.87 -25.51 -19.57
CA GLN A 338 -2.17 -26.64 -20.45
C GLN A 338 -3.63 -27.12 -20.33
N ASN A 339 -4.19 -27.11 -19.12
CA ASN A 339 -5.50 -27.71 -18.84
C ASN A 339 -6.66 -26.70 -18.79
N ASP A 340 -6.40 -25.44 -18.41
CA ASP A 340 -7.40 -24.40 -18.24
C ASP A 340 -6.86 -22.99 -18.54
N ARG A 341 -6.72 -22.69 -19.84
CA ARG A 341 -6.21 -21.40 -20.31
C ARG A 341 -7.04 -20.20 -19.85
N LYS A 342 -8.34 -20.35 -19.67
CA LYS A 342 -9.23 -19.24 -19.30
C LYS A 342 -8.97 -18.82 -17.86
N ASN A 343 -8.97 -19.77 -16.92
CA ASN A 343 -8.68 -19.47 -15.53
C ASN A 343 -7.19 -19.19 -15.28
N PHE A 344 -6.30 -19.72 -16.12
CA PHE A 344 -4.90 -19.29 -16.16
C PHE A 344 -4.78 -17.79 -16.43
N LEU A 345 -5.46 -17.26 -17.46
CA LEU A 345 -5.44 -15.81 -17.74
C LEU A 345 -5.98 -14.96 -16.60
N VAL A 346 -7.00 -15.44 -15.88
CA VAL A 346 -7.53 -14.76 -14.68
C VAL A 346 -6.49 -14.71 -13.57
N THR A 347 -5.85 -15.85 -13.27
CA THR A 347 -4.84 -15.98 -12.20
C THR A 347 -3.56 -15.21 -12.56
N ALA A 348 -3.14 -15.27 -13.82
CA ALA A 348 -2.01 -14.52 -14.34
C ALA A 348 -2.25 -13.00 -14.29
N LEU A 349 -3.47 -12.54 -14.61
CA LEU A 349 -3.83 -11.13 -14.45
C LEU A 349 -3.79 -10.71 -12.97
N LEU A 350 -4.32 -11.54 -12.06
CA LEU A 350 -4.26 -11.26 -10.63
C LEU A 350 -2.80 -11.13 -10.15
N PHE A 351 -1.97 -12.09 -10.53
CA PHE A 351 -0.54 -12.07 -10.21
C PHE A 351 0.12 -10.81 -10.77
N PHE A 352 -0.11 -10.46 -12.05
CA PHE A 352 0.44 -9.27 -12.68
C PHE A 352 0.03 -7.97 -11.97
N LEU A 353 -1.26 -7.84 -11.63
CA LEU A 353 -1.79 -6.65 -10.95
C LEU A 353 -1.21 -6.49 -9.55
N MET A 354 -1.07 -7.59 -8.81
CA MET A 354 -0.53 -7.60 -7.44
C MET A 354 1.01 -7.56 -7.39
N SER A 355 1.69 -7.64 -8.53
CA SER A 355 3.15 -7.59 -8.65
C SER A 355 3.59 -6.36 -9.44
N ILE A 356 3.82 -6.52 -10.74
CA ILE A 356 4.44 -5.55 -11.64
C ILE A 356 3.61 -4.26 -11.71
N ALA A 357 2.28 -4.36 -11.83
CA ALA A 357 1.44 -3.16 -11.87
C ALA A 357 1.50 -2.37 -10.56
N LEU A 358 1.60 -3.06 -9.43
CA LEU A 358 1.73 -2.44 -8.12
C LEU A 358 3.09 -1.75 -7.96
N VAL A 359 4.19 -2.34 -8.47
CA VAL A 359 5.51 -1.69 -8.53
C VAL A 359 5.43 -0.38 -9.32
N ILE A 360 4.76 -0.39 -10.47
CA ILE A 360 4.58 0.82 -11.30
C ILE A 360 3.78 1.89 -10.54
N TYR A 361 2.69 1.49 -9.89
CA TYR A 361 1.80 2.39 -9.15
C TYR A 361 2.46 3.04 -7.94
N LEU A 362 3.17 2.26 -7.12
CA LEU A 362 3.79 2.76 -5.90
C LEU A 362 4.97 3.69 -6.16
N ASN A 363 5.65 3.48 -7.29
CA ASN A 363 6.82 4.22 -7.74
C ASN A 363 7.80 4.47 -6.58
N GLU A 364 8.24 3.37 -5.95
CA GLU A 364 9.01 3.44 -4.71
C GLU A 364 10.39 4.05 -4.93
N VAL A 365 10.81 4.83 -3.94
CA VAL A 365 12.10 5.51 -3.89
C VAL A 365 13.15 4.58 -3.23
N PRO A 366 14.46 4.80 -3.47
CA PRO A 366 15.53 4.12 -2.74
C PRO A 366 15.52 4.45 -1.25
N ASN A 367 16.27 3.68 -0.45
CA ASN A 367 16.51 3.96 0.98
C ASN A 367 15.24 4.12 1.80
N THR A 368 14.24 3.27 1.58
CA THR A 368 13.03 3.26 2.40
C THR A 368 13.36 2.98 3.87
N PRO A 369 12.57 3.45 4.85
CA PRO A 369 12.94 3.29 6.28
C PRO A 369 12.98 1.85 6.82
N ARG A 370 12.45 0.89 6.05
CA ARG A 370 12.37 -0.53 6.37
C ARG A 370 12.07 -1.35 5.12
N GLU A 371 12.20 -2.67 5.21
CA GLU A 371 11.75 -3.59 4.16
C GLU A 371 10.24 -3.48 3.90
N ARG A 372 9.84 -3.72 2.64
CA ARG A 372 8.47 -3.49 2.12
C ARG A 372 7.85 -4.70 1.43
N ASP A 373 8.30 -5.89 1.78
CA ASP A 373 7.77 -7.17 1.32
C ASP A 373 6.25 -7.32 1.52
N TYR A 374 5.72 -6.78 2.62
CA TYR A 374 4.29 -6.79 2.96
C TYR A 374 3.39 -6.17 1.88
N VAL A 375 3.93 -5.28 1.04
CA VAL A 375 3.18 -4.63 -0.03
C VAL A 375 2.86 -5.61 -1.16
N TYR A 376 3.69 -6.63 -1.36
CA TYR A 376 3.57 -7.59 -2.46
C TYR A 376 2.92 -8.92 -2.04
N VAL A 377 2.44 -9.04 -0.81
CA VAL A 377 1.82 -10.26 -0.26
C VAL A 377 0.69 -10.80 -1.15
N GLY A 378 -0.08 -9.91 -1.79
CA GLY A 378 -1.12 -10.30 -2.75
C GLY A 378 -0.58 -11.15 -3.92
N SER A 379 0.63 -10.84 -4.41
CA SER A 379 1.28 -11.64 -5.47
C SER A 379 1.75 -13.00 -4.95
N PHE A 380 2.18 -13.08 -3.69
CA PHE A 380 2.63 -14.34 -3.06
C PHE A 380 1.45 -15.28 -2.88
N TYR A 381 0.28 -14.76 -2.48
CA TYR A 381 -0.96 -15.52 -2.45
C TYR A 381 -1.40 -15.99 -3.84
N ALA A 382 -1.31 -15.13 -4.85
CA ALA A 382 -1.61 -15.53 -6.23
C ALA A 382 -0.66 -16.65 -6.72
N PHE A 383 0.64 -16.56 -6.42
CA PHE A 383 1.60 -17.62 -6.78
C PHE A 383 1.36 -18.92 -5.99
N SER A 384 0.91 -18.84 -4.75
CA SER A 384 0.56 -20.01 -3.92
C SER A 384 -0.59 -20.82 -4.50
N ILE A 385 -1.50 -20.21 -5.27
CA ILE A 385 -2.51 -20.94 -6.05
C ILE A 385 -1.83 -21.89 -7.04
N TRP A 386 -0.79 -21.42 -7.74
CA TRP A 386 -0.02 -22.27 -8.63
C TRP A 386 0.80 -23.33 -7.89
N ILE A 387 1.33 -23.04 -6.70
CA ILE A 387 1.96 -24.08 -5.86
C ILE A 387 0.97 -25.22 -5.59
N GLY A 388 -0.28 -24.90 -5.21
CA GLY A 388 -1.35 -25.89 -5.04
C GLY A 388 -1.66 -26.67 -6.31
N LEU A 389 -1.73 -26.01 -7.47
CA LEU A 389 -1.92 -26.67 -8.76
C LEU A 389 -0.70 -27.51 -9.18
N GLY A 390 0.50 -27.23 -8.64
CA GLY A 390 1.70 -28.03 -8.83
C GLY A 390 1.55 -29.47 -8.33
N VAL A 391 0.71 -29.69 -7.31
CA VAL A 391 0.35 -31.04 -6.83
C VAL A 391 -0.28 -31.85 -7.95
N LEU A 392 -1.19 -31.24 -8.71
CA LEU A 392 -1.88 -31.88 -9.84
C LEU A 392 -0.91 -32.17 -10.99
N PHE A 393 0.07 -31.29 -11.22
CA PHE A 393 1.14 -31.54 -12.19
C PHE A 393 1.93 -32.80 -11.84
N ILE A 394 2.40 -32.90 -10.59
CA ILE A 394 3.17 -34.06 -10.11
C ILE A 394 2.32 -35.33 -10.19
N TYR A 395 1.07 -35.29 -9.72
CA TYR A 395 0.13 -36.40 -9.85
C TYR A 395 -0.02 -36.85 -11.31
N SER A 396 -0.28 -35.91 -12.22
CA SER A 396 -0.49 -36.20 -13.66
C SER A 396 0.74 -36.79 -14.34
N SER A 397 1.94 -36.50 -13.80
CA SER A 397 3.20 -37.05 -14.29
C SER A 397 3.46 -38.44 -13.71
N LEU A 398 3.22 -38.65 -12.42
CA LEU A 398 3.43 -39.93 -11.74
C LEU A 398 2.43 -41.00 -12.17
N GLN A 399 1.16 -40.65 -12.40
CA GLN A 399 0.14 -41.62 -12.84
C GLN A 399 0.46 -42.27 -14.20
N LYS A 400 1.37 -41.68 -14.99
CA LYS A 400 1.86 -42.26 -16.25
C LYS A 400 2.87 -43.40 -16.03
N LEU A 401 3.45 -43.48 -14.84
CA LEU A 401 4.54 -44.40 -14.49
C LEU A 401 4.11 -45.43 -13.45
N ILE A 402 3.17 -45.09 -12.57
CA ILE A 402 2.74 -45.91 -11.42
C ILE A 402 1.21 -45.85 -11.23
N ASN A 403 0.68 -46.75 -10.39
CA ASN A 403 -0.75 -46.82 -10.09
C ASN A 403 -1.31 -45.50 -9.51
N GLU A 404 -2.54 -45.13 -9.89
CA GLU A 404 -3.21 -43.87 -9.49
C GLU A 404 -3.26 -43.64 -7.97
N LYS A 405 -3.53 -44.68 -7.17
CA LYS A 405 -3.56 -44.55 -5.69
C LYS A 405 -2.17 -44.24 -5.14
N ILE A 406 -1.13 -44.86 -5.68
CA ILE A 406 0.25 -44.61 -5.25
C ILE A 406 0.70 -43.24 -5.75
N ALA A 407 0.36 -42.87 -6.99
CA ALA A 407 0.68 -41.57 -7.59
C ALA A 407 0.07 -40.40 -6.80
N SER A 408 -1.19 -40.53 -6.36
CA SER A 408 -1.87 -39.49 -5.57
C SER A 408 -1.24 -39.31 -4.19
N VAL A 409 -1.00 -40.40 -3.46
CA VAL A 409 -0.31 -40.35 -2.16
C VAL A 409 1.10 -39.78 -2.32
N ALA A 410 1.86 -40.23 -3.32
CA ALA A 410 3.21 -39.74 -3.57
C ALA A 410 3.23 -38.25 -3.95
N ALA A 411 2.31 -37.78 -4.80
CA ALA A 411 2.22 -36.38 -5.17
C ALA A 411 1.93 -35.49 -3.96
N ILE A 412 0.98 -35.88 -3.10
CA ILE A 412 0.67 -35.14 -1.87
C ILE A 412 1.89 -35.10 -0.96
N ALA A 413 2.54 -36.25 -0.71
CA ALA A 413 3.71 -36.33 0.17
C ALA A 413 4.87 -35.46 -0.34
N ILE A 414 5.21 -35.56 -1.64
CA ILE A 414 6.27 -34.77 -2.26
C ILE A 414 5.96 -33.28 -2.15
N SER A 415 4.73 -32.86 -2.47
CA SER A 415 4.37 -31.44 -2.41
C SER A 415 4.31 -30.89 -0.99
N LEU A 416 3.85 -31.66 -0.01
CA LEU A 416 3.86 -31.26 1.41
C LEU A 416 5.29 -31.05 1.91
N LEU A 417 6.20 -31.97 1.58
CA LEU A 417 7.62 -31.86 1.93
C LEU A 417 8.31 -30.71 1.20
N ALA A 418 7.99 -30.48 -0.07
CA ALA A 418 8.62 -29.46 -0.90
C ALA A 418 8.24 -28.02 -0.53
N ALA A 419 7.05 -27.80 0.03
CA ALA A 419 6.59 -26.45 0.38
C ALA A 419 6.10 -26.33 1.84
N PRO A 420 4.89 -26.75 2.25
CA PRO A 420 4.40 -26.49 3.62
C PRO A 420 5.32 -26.94 4.76
N VAL A 421 5.84 -28.16 4.72
CA VAL A 421 6.70 -28.71 5.80
C VAL A 421 8.06 -28.02 5.81
N LEU A 422 8.68 -27.83 4.64
CA LEU A 422 9.95 -27.13 4.52
C LEU A 422 9.85 -25.69 4.99
N LEU A 423 8.82 -24.96 4.54
CA LEU A 423 8.59 -23.58 4.96
C LEU A 423 8.32 -23.50 6.46
N LEU A 424 7.51 -24.39 7.04
CA LEU A 424 7.29 -24.41 8.48
C LEU A 424 8.60 -24.69 9.24
N ALA A 425 9.38 -25.69 8.82
CA ALA A 425 10.61 -26.08 9.49
C ALA A 425 11.70 -25.00 9.41
N GLN A 426 11.74 -24.24 8.32
CA GLN A 426 12.72 -23.16 8.12
C GLN A 426 12.29 -21.82 8.72
N ASN A 427 11.01 -21.61 9.02
CA ASN A 427 10.50 -20.29 9.44
C ASN A 427 9.84 -20.29 10.82
N TYR A 428 9.89 -21.40 11.59
CA TYR A 428 9.20 -21.43 12.87
C TYR A 428 9.89 -20.55 13.92
N ASP A 429 11.22 -20.62 13.98
CA ASP A 429 12.03 -19.97 15.01
C ASP A 429 12.26 -18.47 14.78
N ASP A 430 12.25 -18.01 13.52
CA ASP A 430 12.33 -16.59 13.16
C ASP A 430 10.97 -15.86 13.24
N HIS A 431 9.86 -16.58 13.09
CA HIS A 431 8.51 -16.05 13.26
C HIS A 431 7.99 -16.12 14.70
N ASP A 432 8.64 -16.87 15.59
CA ASP A 432 8.32 -16.82 17.02
C ASP A 432 8.65 -15.42 17.60
N ARG A 433 7.61 -14.75 18.11
CA ARG A 433 7.69 -13.42 18.73
C ARG A 433 7.39 -13.45 20.23
N SER A 434 7.21 -14.64 20.83
CA SER A 434 6.81 -14.81 22.24
C SER A 434 7.76 -14.16 23.25
N GLY A 435 9.04 -14.02 22.91
CA GLY A 435 10.07 -13.39 23.74
C GLY A 435 10.41 -11.92 23.38
N ARG A 436 9.70 -11.28 22.46
CA ARG A 436 10.07 -9.93 21.96
C ARG A 436 9.46 -8.81 22.79
N TYR A 437 10.05 -8.51 23.95
CA TYR A 437 9.59 -7.46 24.87
C TYR A 437 10.38 -6.16 24.83
N ALA A 438 11.53 -6.12 24.13
CA ALA A 438 12.45 -4.98 24.16
C ALA A 438 11.80 -3.62 23.88
N ALA A 439 10.93 -3.52 22.88
CA ALA A 439 10.24 -2.26 22.55
C ALA A 439 9.31 -1.79 23.69
N ARG A 440 8.54 -2.72 24.29
CA ARG A 440 7.70 -2.44 25.45
C ARG A 440 8.54 -2.04 26.65
N ASP A 441 9.57 -2.82 26.98
CA ASP A 441 10.39 -2.61 28.18
C ASP A 441 11.17 -1.30 28.11
N MET A 442 11.69 -0.96 26.93
CA MET A 442 12.33 0.32 26.68
C MET A 442 11.35 1.48 26.87
N ALA A 443 10.13 1.39 26.33
CA ALA A 443 9.10 2.41 26.52
C ALA A 443 8.66 2.55 27.98
N ARG A 444 8.47 1.42 28.68
CA ARG A 444 8.19 1.44 30.13
C ARG A 444 9.31 2.14 30.89
N ASN A 445 10.57 1.81 30.60
CA ASN A 445 11.72 2.45 31.26
C ASN A 445 11.78 3.95 30.99
N TYR A 446 11.48 4.39 29.76
CA TYR A 446 11.41 5.82 29.42
C TYR A 446 10.36 6.52 30.26
N LEU A 447 9.14 5.98 30.30
CA LEU A 447 8.03 6.55 31.05
C LEU A 447 8.30 6.57 32.56
N GLU A 448 8.76 5.46 33.14
CA GLU A 448 9.02 5.34 34.58
C GLU A 448 10.18 6.22 35.05
N SER A 449 11.12 6.55 34.16
CA SER A 449 12.23 7.46 34.47
C SER A 449 11.84 8.94 34.46
N CYS A 450 10.65 9.28 33.94
CA CYS A 450 10.18 10.65 33.93
C CYS A 450 9.67 11.09 35.32
N GLU A 451 9.87 12.36 35.67
CA GLU A 451 9.18 12.96 36.81
C GLU A 451 7.66 12.96 36.61
N LYS A 452 6.90 13.14 37.69
CA LYS A 452 5.43 13.23 37.63
C LYS A 452 5.02 14.39 36.72
N ASP A 453 4.01 14.16 35.87
CA ASP A 453 3.46 15.16 34.94
C ASP A 453 4.47 15.68 33.89
N ALA A 454 5.55 14.94 33.64
CA ALA A 454 6.58 15.32 32.67
C ALA A 454 6.07 15.32 31.22
N ILE A 455 6.75 16.09 30.38
CA ILE A 455 6.57 16.10 28.91
C ILE A 455 7.74 15.37 28.26
N LEU A 456 7.44 14.27 27.57
CA LEU A 456 8.41 13.44 26.86
C LEU A 456 8.30 13.68 25.35
N PHE A 457 9.33 14.27 24.77
CA PHE A 457 9.40 14.50 23.32
C PHE A 457 9.93 13.26 22.59
N THR A 458 9.24 12.85 21.53
CA THR A 458 9.58 11.70 20.68
C THR A 458 9.77 12.14 19.23
N HIS A 459 10.56 11.37 18.48
CA HIS A 459 10.95 11.75 17.13
C HIS A 459 10.26 10.93 16.03
N ALA A 460 9.94 9.65 16.26
CA ALA A 460 9.51 8.75 15.20
C ALA A 460 8.49 7.70 15.66
N ASP A 461 8.14 6.80 14.76
CA ASP A 461 7.21 5.70 15.08
C ASP A 461 7.80 4.73 16.13
N ASN A 462 9.11 4.47 16.05
CA ASN A 462 9.77 3.41 16.83
C ASN A 462 9.93 3.73 18.32
N ASP A 463 10.04 5.01 18.69
CA ASP A 463 10.03 5.47 20.08
C ASP A 463 8.61 5.82 20.55
N THR A 464 7.78 6.42 19.68
CA THR A 464 6.42 6.85 20.05
C THR A 464 5.43 5.70 20.27
N TYR A 465 5.28 4.78 19.31
CA TYR A 465 4.20 3.79 19.38
C TYR A 465 4.31 2.83 20.57
N PRO A 466 5.51 2.37 20.98
CA PRO A 466 5.64 1.57 22.19
C PRO A 466 5.26 2.33 23.47
N LEU A 467 5.51 3.65 23.54
CA LEU A 467 5.07 4.49 24.68
C LEU A 467 3.55 4.59 24.74
N TRP A 468 2.90 4.86 23.60
CA TRP A 468 1.44 4.89 23.50
C TRP A 468 0.81 3.55 23.86
N TYR A 469 1.42 2.43 23.45
CA TYR A 469 0.98 1.10 23.87
C TYR A 469 1.03 0.94 25.41
N CYS A 470 2.15 1.31 26.03
CA CYS A 470 2.30 1.20 27.49
C CYS A 470 1.25 2.05 28.24
N GLN A 471 0.91 3.23 27.73
CA GLN A 471 -0.12 4.08 28.31
C GLN A 471 -1.54 3.54 28.06
N GLU A 472 -1.89 3.25 26.81
CA GLU A 472 -3.26 2.91 26.40
C GLU A 472 -3.67 1.50 26.84
N VAL A 473 -2.76 0.53 26.72
CA VAL A 473 -3.04 -0.89 26.97
C VAL A 473 -2.59 -1.33 28.35
N GLU A 474 -1.35 -1.01 28.75
CA GLU A 474 -0.81 -1.44 30.04
C GLU A 474 -1.12 -0.49 31.19
N GLY A 475 -1.62 0.72 30.91
CA GLY A 475 -1.99 1.69 31.95
C GLY A 475 -0.82 2.36 32.66
N ILE A 476 0.37 2.34 32.08
CA ILE A 476 1.62 2.78 32.72
C ILE A 476 1.80 4.29 32.53
N ARG A 477 2.09 5.01 33.62
CA ARG A 477 2.48 6.43 33.61
C ARG A 477 1.59 7.30 32.70
N LYS A 478 0.28 7.21 32.95
CA LYS A 478 -0.76 8.01 32.29
C LYS A 478 -0.70 9.51 32.62
N ASP A 479 0.15 9.88 33.57
CA ASP A 479 0.52 11.26 33.91
C ASP A 479 1.55 11.87 32.93
N VAL A 480 2.35 11.05 32.24
CA VAL A 480 3.39 11.57 31.32
C VAL A 480 2.78 11.98 29.97
N ARG A 481 3.11 13.18 29.50
CA ARG A 481 2.68 13.71 28.20
C ARG A 481 3.68 13.34 27.10
N VAL A 482 3.31 12.41 26.24
CA VAL A 482 4.12 12.06 25.05
C VAL A 482 3.83 13.04 23.90
N VAL A 483 4.85 13.77 23.45
CA VAL A 483 4.77 14.77 22.37
C VAL A 483 5.58 14.32 21.16
N VAL A 484 4.90 14.09 20.05
CA VAL A 484 5.48 13.65 18.77
C VAL A 484 5.95 14.87 18.00
N MET A 485 7.26 15.11 17.97
CA MET A 485 7.82 16.32 17.36
C MET A 485 7.41 16.53 15.89
N PRO A 486 7.42 15.49 15.01
CA PRO A 486 6.97 15.68 13.63
C PRO A 486 5.52 16.15 13.49
N TYR A 487 4.67 15.91 14.50
CA TYR A 487 3.26 16.31 14.44
C TYR A 487 3.01 17.73 14.92
N LEU A 488 3.99 18.40 15.55
CA LEU A 488 3.85 19.78 16.01
C LEU A 488 3.58 20.78 14.88
N GLN A 489 3.88 20.41 13.64
CA GLN A 489 3.55 21.21 12.45
C GLN A 489 2.08 21.10 12.03
N ALA A 490 1.33 20.16 12.60
CA ALA A 490 -0.05 19.90 12.24
C ALA A 490 -1.02 20.57 13.23
N GLU A 491 -1.91 21.42 12.70
CA GLU A 491 -2.90 22.18 13.50
C GLU A 491 -3.75 21.28 14.41
N TRP A 492 -4.19 20.12 13.89
CA TRP A 492 -4.99 19.15 14.66
C TRP A 492 -4.24 18.61 15.88
N TYR A 493 -2.92 18.48 15.80
CA TYR A 493 -2.11 17.94 16.88
C TYR A 493 -1.89 18.96 17.98
N ILE A 494 -1.67 20.23 17.61
CA ILE A 494 -1.60 21.34 18.57
C ILE A 494 -2.92 21.45 19.35
N ALA A 495 -4.06 21.40 18.66
CA ALA A 495 -5.37 21.40 19.30
C ALA A 495 -5.55 20.20 20.25
N GLN A 496 -5.01 19.03 19.90
CA GLN A 496 -5.04 17.84 20.74
C GLN A 496 -4.18 17.98 22.01
N LEU A 497 -3.00 18.59 21.91
CA LEU A 497 -2.12 18.83 23.07
C LEU A 497 -2.73 19.81 24.08
N GLN A 498 -3.61 20.71 23.62
CA GLN A 498 -4.37 21.65 24.45
C GLN A 498 -5.60 21.03 25.13
N GLN A 499 -5.77 19.71 25.04
CA GLN A 499 -6.81 18.98 25.75
C GLN A 499 -6.21 18.15 26.88
N LYS A 500 -7.00 17.97 27.94
CA LYS A 500 -6.71 16.95 28.95
C LYS A 500 -6.77 15.58 28.30
N VAL A 501 -5.77 14.76 28.54
CA VAL A 501 -5.72 13.36 28.09
C VAL A 501 -5.39 12.52 29.31
N TYR A 502 -5.89 11.30 29.43
CA TYR A 502 -5.60 10.46 30.59
C TYR A 502 -5.69 11.20 31.95
N GLU A 503 -4.55 11.31 32.65
CA GLU A 503 -4.37 12.01 33.92
C GLU A 503 -3.65 13.37 33.75
N ASN A 504 -3.09 13.65 32.58
CA ASN A 504 -2.31 14.87 32.34
C ASN A 504 -3.15 16.03 31.82
N GLU A 505 -2.95 17.19 32.43
CA GLU A 505 -3.64 18.43 32.05
C GLU A 505 -3.27 18.90 30.64
N ALA A 506 -4.09 19.81 30.12
CA ALA A 506 -3.87 20.46 28.84
C ALA A 506 -2.54 21.22 28.83
N LEU A 507 -1.76 21.06 27.76
CA LEU A 507 -0.58 21.89 27.54
C LEU A 507 -1.01 23.28 27.05
N LYS A 508 -0.31 24.32 27.52
CA LYS A 508 -0.61 25.72 27.21
C LYS A 508 0.20 26.22 26.03
#